data_AF-A0A7H4N0P6-F1
#
_entry.id   AF-A0A7H4N0P6-F1
#
_cell.length_a   1.000
_cell.length_b   1.000
_cell.length_c   1.000
_cell.angle_alpha   90.00
_cell.angle_beta   90.00
_cell.angle_gamma   90.00
#
_symmetry.space_group_name_H-M   'P 1'
#
loop_
_entity.id
_entity.type
_entity.pdbx_description
1 polymer ?
#
loop_
_entity_poly.entity_id
_entity_poly.type
_entity_poly.pdbx_seq_one_letter_code
_entity_poly.pdbx_strand_id
1 'polypeptide(L)' 'MIAIALANQPRLLIADEPTNAMEATTQAQIIRLLTRLNQNNNTTIFADQSRYADAQ' A
#
# COMPACT_ATOMS: atom_id res chain seq x y z
N MET A 1 10.02 4.09 -0.36
CA MET A 1 10.49 3.09 0.64
C MET A 1 9.75 1.76 0.54
N ILE A 2 8.44 1.75 0.26
CA ILE A 2 7.61 0.54 0.16
C ILE A 2 8.21 -0.57 -0.72
N ALA A 3 8.75 -0.23 -1.89
CA ALA A 3 9.38 -1.22 -2.78
C ALA A 3 10.58 -1.94 -2.14
N ILE A 4 11.41 -1.22 -1.39
CA ILE A 4 12.56 -1.78 -0.67
C ILE A 4 12.06 -2.69 0.47
N ALA A 5 11.01 -2.28 1.18
CA ALA A 5 10.40 -3.11 2.21
C ALA A 5 9.84 -4.42 1.62
N LEU A 6 9.12 -4.34 0.50
CA LEU A 6 8.57 -5.50 -0.21
C LEU A 6 9.65 -6.43 -0.78
N ALA A 7 10.78 -5.89 -1.23
CA ALA A 7 11.90 -6.68 -1.76
C ALA A 7 12.47 -7.66 -0.72
N ASN A 8 12.33 -7.36 0.57
CA ASN A 8 12.73 -8.25 1.67
C ASN A 8 11.72 -9.37 1.96
N GLN A 9 10.68 -9.52 1.13
CA GLN A 9 9.64 -10.54 1.26
C GLN A 9 9.07 -10.64 2.70
N PRO A 10 8.66 -9.52 3.31
CA PRO A 10 8.20 -9.53 4.69
C PRO A 10 6.91 -10.35 4.79
N ARG A 11 6.70 -11.02 5.93
CA ARG A 11 5.39 -11.66 6.21
C ARG A 11 4.32 -10.65 6.62
N LEU A 12 4.74 -9.49 7.12
CA LEU A 12 3.88 -8.39 7.52
C LEU A 12 4.52 -7.06 7.10
N LEU A 13 3.79 -6.25 6.35
CA LEU A 13 4.15 -4.88 6.01
C LEU A 13 3.15 -3.93 6.67
N ILE A 14 3.62 -3.13 7.61
CA ILE A 14 2.86 -2.02 8.20
C ILE A 14 3.36 -0.73 7.57
N ALA A 15 2.45 0.06 7.02
CA ALA A 15 2.77 1.36 6.46
C ALA A 15 1.83 2.43 7.00
N ASP A 16 2.41 3.53 7.48
CA ASP A 16 1.67 4.70 7.92
C ASP A 16 1.61 5.70 6.75
N GLU A 17 0.39 6.04 6.33
CA GLU A 17 0.09 6.89 5.18
C GLU A 17 1.02 6.70 3.94
N PRO A 18 1.14 5.49 3.36
CA PRO A 18 2.14 5.16 2.34
C PRO A 18 2.04 5.94 1.02
N THR A 19 0.93 6.65 0.82
CA THR A 19 0.60 7.39 -0.40
C THR A 19 0.38 8.88 -0.13
N ASN A 20 0.79 9.39 1.04
CA ASN A 20 0.68 10.82 1.35
C ASN A 20 1.42 11.66 0.31
N ALA A 21 0.87 12.83 -0.02
CA ALA A 21 1.33 13.75 -1.06
C ALA A 21 1.36 13.21 -2.51
N MET A 22 0.81 12.02 -2.78
CA MET A 22 0.62 11.53 -4.15
C MET A 22 -0.68 12.07 -4.77
N GLU A 23 -0.70 12.22 -6.08
CA GLU A 23 -1.93 12.48 -6.84
C GLU A 23 -2.89 11.29 -6.73
N ALA A 24 -4.21 11.56 -6.65
CA ALA A 24 -5.25 10.54 -6.44
C ALA A 24 -5.18 9.37 -7.43
N THR A 25 -4.86 9.64 -8.70
CA THR A 25 -4.71 8.61 -9.76
C THR A 25 -3.55 7.66 -9.46
N THR A 26 -2.41 8.20 -9.04
CA THR A 26 -1.21 7.44 -8.68
C THR A 26 -1.41 6.68 -7.37
N GLN A 27 -2.08 7.30 -6.38
CA GLN A 27 -2.46 6.64 -5.13
C GLN A 27 -3.31 5.40 -5.41
N ALA A 28 -4.35 5.50 -6.25
CA ALA A 28 -5.21 4.37 -6.60
C ALA A 28 -4.41 3.22 -7.27
N GLN A 29 -3.42 3.55 -8.11
CA GLN A 29 -2.54 2.54 -8.71
C GLN A 29 -1.67 1.83 -7.66
N ILE A 30 -1.11 2.57 -6.70
CA ILE A 30 -0.31 2.00 -5.61
C ILE A 30 -1.18 1.12 -4.70
N ILE A 31 -2.38 1.56 -4.33
CA ILE A 31 -3.34 0.74 -3.55
C ILE A 31 -3.62 -0.56 -4.27
N ARG A 32 -3.99 -0.51 -5.55
CA ARG A 32 -4.27 -1.70 -6.37
C ARG A 32 -3.09 -2.66 -6.40
N LEU A 33 -1.87 -2.13 -6.54
CA LEU A 33 -0.65 -2.92 -6.51
C LEU A 33 -0.48 -3.62 -5.16
N LEU A 34 -0.60 -2.90 -4.04
CA LEU A 34 -0.46 -3.46 -2.70
C LEU A 34 -1.56 -4.50 -2.40
N THR A 35 -2.81 -4.24 -2.78
CA THR A 35 -3.90 -5.22 -2.65
C THR A 35 -3.60 -6.50 -3.42
N ARG A 36 -3.10 -6.39 -4.67
CA ARG A 36 -2.72 -7.55 -5.47
C ARG A 36 -1.56 -8.32 -4.83
N LEU A 37 -0.58 -7.62 -4.26
CA LEU A 37 0.55 -8.26 -3.57
C LEU A 37 0.10 -8.98 -2.28
N ASN A 38 -0.81 -8.40 -1.51
CA ASN A 38 -1.39 -9.02 -0.31
C ASN A 38 -2.17 -10.31 -0.64
N GLN A 39 -2.83 -10.36 -1.80
CA GLN A 39 -3.60 -11.53 -2.25
C GLN A 39 -2.71 -12.65 -2.80
N ASN A 40 -1.61 -12.30 -3.47
CA ASN A 40 -0.79 -13.26 -4.21
C ASN A 40 0.47 -13.71 -3.46
N ASN A 41 0.94 -12.91 -2.50
CA ASN A 41 2.17 -13.19 -1.75
C ASN A 41 1.81 -13.53 -0.30
N ASN A 42 2.68 -14.29 0.37
CA ASN A 42 2.56 -14.66 1.78
C ASN A 42 2.82 -13.47 2.75
N THR A 43 2.49 -12.26 2.30
CA THR A 43 2.77 -10.96 2.93
C THR A 43 1.45 -10.30 3.28
N THR A 44 1.13 -10.24 4.56
CA THR A 44 -0.01 -9.45 5.05
C THR A 44 0.36 -7.96 5.01
N ILE A 45 -0.51 -7.12 4.44
CA ILE A 45 -0.30 -5.67 4.39
C ILE A 45 -1.35 -4.95 5.23
N PHE A 46 -0.91 -4.12 6.18
CA PHE A 46 -1.73 -3.18 6.92
C PHE A 46 -1.27 -1.77 6.60
N ALA A 47 -2.17 -0.94 6.07
CA ALA A 47 -1.87 0.43 5.70
C ALA A 47 -2.94 1.37 6.23
N ASP A 48 -2.55 2.41 6.95
CA ASP A 48 -3.44 3.52 7.26
C ASP A 48 -3.62 4.40 6.00
N GLN A 49 -4.87 4.69 5.68
CA GLN A 49 -5.32 5.38 4.48
C GLN A 49 -6.48 6.34 4.79
N SER A 50 -6.45 6.98 5.96
CA SER A 50 -7.50 7.90 6.46
C SER A 50 -8.10 8.87 5.42
N ARG A 51 -7.36 9.25 4.38
CA ARG A 51 -7.79 10.15 3.30
C ARG A 51 -8.46 9.50 2.07
N TYR A 52 -8.49 8.18 1.96
CA TYR A 52 -9.09 7.50 0.80
C TYR A 52 -10.63 7.47 0.86
N ALA A 53 -11.22 7.50 2.05
CA ALA A 53 -12.68 7.42 2.22
C ALA A 53 -13.43 8.64 1.68
N ASP A 54 -12.75 9.80 1.62
CA ASP A 54 -13.36 11.08 1.22
C ASP A 54 -13.26 11.36 -0.29
N ALA A 55 -12.59 10.48 -1.05
CA ALA A 55 -12.31 10.66 -2.48
C ALA A 55 -13.26 9.87 -3.42
N GLN A 56 -14.43 9.45 -2.91
CA GLN A 56 -15.55 8.97 -3.73
C GLN A 56 -16.66 10.02 -3.84
#